data_AF-A0A838I0I4-F1
#
_entry.id   AF-A0A838I0I4-F1
#
_cell.length_a   1.000
_cell.length_b   1.000
_cell.length_c   1.000
_cell.angle_alpha   90.00
_cell.angle_beta   90.00
_cell.angle_gamma   90.00
#
_symmetry.space_group_name_H-M   'P 1'
#
loop_
_entity.id
_entity.type
_entity.pdbx_description
1 polymer ?
#
loop_
_entity_poly.entity_id
_entity_poly.type
_entity_poly.pdbx_seq_one_letter_code
_entity_poly.pdbx_strand_id
1 'polypeptide(L)'
;MLRQRYGQFLGEEVELGEGHSLDDGHDHGASPRDKTKPITQEQLTAEFGHQHDTLDEGTLFDRETKGTVRQAVAAMWEAERFLRGAQLAEALPAENLALEILKALQQSDRAYVQRVGFEPAPINFAERRLRGDVSAIPARAVAEARCAPATSRETEARDVLRLAPWSRAAGPLSSGAQEALRKVEEALIEAATQSPERFLPALQELRALRNGPAPVPNEQSKLKQALLQMLPKPERQPVRPREVSPALAPPYFEALEERGPGS
;
A
#
# COMPACT_ATOMS: atom_id res chain seq x y z
N MET A 1 4.30 28.91 -20.85
CA MET A 1 4.96 27.74 -20.23
C MET A 1 4.31 26.41 -20.59
N LEU A 2 3.04 26.34 -21.02
CA LEU A 2 2.39 25.07 -21.40
C LEU A 2 2.92 24.50 -22.72
N ARG A 3 2.94 25.31 -23.80
CA ARG A 3 3.43 24.89 -25.12
C ARG A 3 4.87 24.34 -25.11
N GLN A 4 5.78 25.01 -24.42
CA GLN A 4 7.19 24.60 -24.36
C GLN A 4 7.36 23.26 -23.65
N ARG A 5 6.65 23.05 -22.53
CA ARG A 5 6.73 21.81 -21.75
C ARG A 5 6.09 20.63 -22.47
N TYR A 6 4.94 20.84 -23.10
CA TYR A 6 4.23 19.76 -23.80
C TYR A 6 4.72 19.51 -25.22
N GLY A 7 5.29 20.52 -25.90
CA GLY A 7 5.95 20.35 -27.20
C GLY A 7 7.21 19.48 -27.09
N GLN A 8 7.98 19.68 -26.02
CA GLN A 8 9.12 18.82 -25.66
C GLN A 8 8.67 17.36 -25.43
N PHE A 9 7.56 17.15 -24.73
CA PHE A 9 6.98 15.81 -24.50
C PHE A 9 6.47 15.12 -25.78
N LEU A 10 5.96 15.89 -26.75
CA LEU A 10 5.44 15.36 -28.02
C LEU A 10 6.52 15.19 -29.10
N GLY A 11 7.79 15.31 -28.72
CA GLY A 11 8.95 15.14 -29.60
C GLY A 11 9.01 16.18 -30.71
N GLU A 12 8.52 17.40 -30.47
CA GLU A 12 8.86 18.52 -31.35
C GLU A 12 10.34 18.87 -31.13
N GLU A 13 11.21 18.17 -31.85
CA GLU A 13 12.46 18.77 -32.33
C GLU A 13 12.06 20.09 -33.00
N VAL A 14 12.44 21.20 -32.39
CA VAL A 14 12.29 22.53 -32.97
C VAL A 14 13.09 22.53 -34.26
N GLU A 15 12.41 22.39 -35.39
CA GLU A 15 12.92 22.70 -36.72
C GLU A 15 13.05 24.24 -36.86
N LEU A 16 13.85 24.83 -35.96
CA LEU A 16 14.41 26.16 -36.11
C LEU A 16 15.86 25.92 -36.53
N GLY A 17 16.10 26.12 -37.83
CA GLY A 17 17.29 25.63 -38.51
C GLY A 17 18.60 26.03 -37.84
N GLU A 18 19.37 25.00 -37.50
CA GLU A 18 20.81 24.98 -37.72
C GLU A 18 21.24 23.51 -37.75
N GLY A 19 21.91 23.11 -38.83
CA GLY A 19 22.25 21.73 -39.10
C GLY A 19 23.20 21.18 -38.05
N HIS A 20 22.75 20.19 -37.29
CA HIS A 20 23.63 19.27 -36.59
C HIS A 20 23.31 17.84 -37.05
N SER A 21 24.35 17.24 -37.61
CA SER A 21 24.41 15.89 -38.17
C SER A 21 23.94 14.81 -37.20
N LEU A 22 23.20 13.83 -37.72
CA LEU A 22 23.11 12.49 -37.14
C LEU A 22 24.49 11.83 -37.17
N ASP A 23 25.33 12.15 -36.20
CA ASP A 23 26.45 11.32 -35.72
C ASP A 23 27.01 12.01 -34.47
N ASP A 24 26.47 11.67 -33.30
CA ASP A 24 27.23 11.85 -32.06
C ASP A 24 26.95 10.65 -31.17
N GLY A 25 27.85 9.67 -31.28
CA GLY A 25 27.90 8.53 -30.38
C GLY A 25 28.00 9.03 -28.95
N HIS A 26 27.17 8.48 -28.06
CA HIS A 26 27.33 8.63 -26.62
C HIS A 26 28.63 7.93 -26.20
N ASP A 27 29.75 8.64 -26.28
CA ASP A 27 30.99 8.28 -25.60
C ASP A 27 31.05 9.07 -24.29
N HIS A 28 30.95 8.36 -23.17
CA HIS A 28 31.24 8.90 -21.84
C HIS A 28 32.77 9.04 -21.64
N GLY A 29 33.42 9.75 -22.56
CA GLY A 29 34.80 10.17 -22.45
C GLY A 29 34.88 11.50 -21.70
N ALA A 30 35.31 11.46 -20.43
CA ALA A 30 35.61 12.65 -19.66
C ALA A 30 36.67 13.51 -20.36
N SER A 31 36.24 14.50 -21.14
CA SER A 31 37.14 15.52 -21.70
C SER A 31 37.71 16.40 -20.59
N PRO A 32 38.99 16.78 -20.67
CA PRO A 32 39.66 17.51 -19.59
C PRO A 32 39.06 18.93 -19.47
N ARG A 33 38.53 19.22 -18.28
CA ARG A 33 38.03 20.55 -17.87
C ARG A 33 39.13 21.61 -18.05
N ASP A 34 38.90 22.60 -18.91
CA ASP A 34 39.64 23.86 -18.87
C ASP A 34 39.16 24.66 -17.65
N LYS A 35 40.03 24.80 -16.65
CA LYS A 35 39.72 25.35 -15.31
C LYS A 35 39.55 26.87 -15.29
N THR A 36 39.55 27.52 -16.46
CA THR A 36 39.62 28.99 -16.58
C THR A 36 38.28 29.66 -16.90
N LYS A 37 37.21 28.89 -17.17
CA LYS A 37 35.87 29.45 -17.43
C LYS A 37 34.93 29.27 -16.22
N PRO A 38 34.13 30.30 -15.87
CA PRO A 38 33.11 30.16 -14.84
C PRO A 38 32.08 29.13 -15.28
N ILE A 39 31.76 28.19 -14.38
CA ILE A 39 30.76 27.15 -14.60
C ILE A 39 29.40 27.84 -14.75
N THR A 40 28.72 27.64 -15.88
CA THR A 40 27.37 28.20 -16.08
C THR A 40 26.34 27.41 -15.26
N GLN A 41 25.20 28.04 -14.99
CA GLN A 41 24.12 27.41 -14.24
C GLN A 41 23.61 26.15 -14.94
N GLU A 42 23.61 26.11 -16.29
CA GLU A 42 23.27 24.89 -17.03
C GLU A 42 24.28 23.76 -16.80
N GLN A 43 25.58 24.07 -16.76
CA GLN A 43 26.65 23.08 -16.56
C GLN A 43 26.62 22.45 -15.16
N LEU A 44 26.30 23.25 -14.13
CA LEU A 44 26.14 22.74 -12.77
C LEU A 44 24.88 21.87 -12.65
N THR A 45 23.81 22.24 -13.35
CA THR A 45 22.56 21.46 -13.37
C THR A 45 22.73 20.15 -14.14
N ALA A 46 23.59 20.12 -15.17
CA ALA A 46 23.91 18.90 -15.90
C ALA A 46 24.78 17.90 -15.11
N GLU A 47 25.70 18.37 -14.26
CA GLU A 47 26.58 17.52 -13.44
C GLU A 47 25.87 16.95 -12.20
N PHE A 48 24.88 17.66 -11.64
CA PHE A 48 24.21 17.29 -10.38
C PHE A 48 22.69 17.06 -10.51
N GLY A 49 22.09 17.31 -11.66
CA GLY A 49 20.68 17.05 -11.93
C GLY A 49 20.47 15.65 -12.49
N HIS A 50 19.72 14.82 -11.78
CA HIS A 50 19.15 13.62 -12.38
C HIS A 50 18.13 14.06 -13.44
N GLN A 51 18.52 13.98 -14.72
CA GLN A 51 17.63 14.25 -15.85
C GLN A 51 16.64 13.09 -15.95
N HIS A 52 15.38 13.33 -15.55
CA HIS A 52 14.27 12.40 -15.75
C HIS A 52 13.57 12.61 -17.10
N ASP A 53 13.89 13.70 -17.81
CA ASP A 53 13.43 13.97 -19.18
C ASP A 53 14.32 13.24 -20.19
N THR A 54 14.45 11.92 -20.05
CA THR A 54 15.11 11.11 -21.09
C THR A 54 14.16 10.99 -22.28
N LEU A 55 14.64 11.44 -23.44
CA LEU A 55 14.03 11.45 -24.79
C LEU A 55 13.35 10.14 -25.27
N ASP A 56 13.41 9.05 -24.48
CA ASP A 56 12.80 7.76 -24.81
C ASP A 56 11.25 7.80 -24.74
N GLU A 57 10.67 8.79 -24.06
CA GLU A 57 9.21 9.00 -24.00
C GLU A 57 8.59 9.35 -25.36
N GLY A 58 9.39 9.85 -26.31
CA GLY A 58 8.95 10.19 -27.66
C GLY A 58 8.54 8.98 -28.51
N THR A 59 8.78 7.75 -28.09
CA THR A 59 8.40 6.52 -28.83
C THR A 59 7.08 5.89 -28.35
N LEU A 60 6.53 6.33 -27.22
CA LEU A 60 5.43 5.65 -26.55
C LEU A 60 4.09 5.71 -27.31
N PHE A 61 3.85 6.80 -28.06
CA PHE A 61 2.58 7.02 -28.77
C PHE A 61 2.75 6.96 -30.30
N ASP A 62 1.74 6.39 -30.97
CA ASP A 62 1.64 6.44 -32.43
C ASP A 62 1.45 7.88 -32.96
N ARG A 63 1.79 8.11 -34.23
CA ARG A 63 1.70 9.42 -34.89
C ARG A 63 0.28 9.97 -34.88
N GLU A 64 -0.73 9.12 -35.02
CA GLU A 64 -2.14 9.54 -34.96
C GLU A 64 -2.51 10.04 -33.57
N THR A 65 -2.18 9.29 -32.53
CA THR A 65 -2.41 9.67 -31.13
C THR A 65 -1.72 10.99 -30.77
N LYS A 66 -0.47 11.17 -31.20
CA LYS A 66 0.27 12.43 -31.02
C LYS A 66 -0.42 13.59 -31.73
N GLY A 67 -0.94 13.37 -32.94
CA GLY A 67 -1.71 14.36 -33.68
C GLY A 67 -2.96 14.82 -32.92
N THR A 68 -3.73 13.87 -32.38
CA THR A 68 -4.94 14.17 -31.58
C THR A 68 -4.60 14.91 -30.28
N VAL A 69 -3.52 14.52 -29.58
CA VAL A 69 -3.07 15.22 -28.37
C VAL A 69 -2.62 16.65 -28.70
N ARG A 70 -1.92 16.88 -29.83
CA ARG A 70 -1.55 18.23 -30.29
C ARG A 70 -2.76 19.11 -30.51
N GLN A 71 -3.82 18.58 -31.11
CA GLN A 71 -5.07 19.32 -31.32
C GLN A 71 -5.74 19.69 -30.00
N ALA A 72 -5.77 18.77 -29.01
CA ALA A 72 -6.30 19.07 -27.68
C ALA A 72 -5.52 20.21 -27.00
N VAL A 73 -4.18 20.16 -27.02
CA VAL A 73 -3.31 21.19 -26.43
C VAL A 73 -3.48 22.54 -27.14
N ALA A 74 -3.65 22.55 -28.47
CA ALA A 74 -3.92 23.77 -29.23
C ALA A 74 -5.23 24.44 -28.77
N ALA A 75 -6.31 23.66 -28.60
CA ALA A 75 -7.58 24.16 -28.08
C ALA A 75 -7.47 24.66 -26.62
N MET A 76 -6.71 23.97 -25.77
CA MET A 76 -6.43 24.42 -24.40
C MET A 76 -5.68 25.75 -24.35
N TRP A 77 -4.75 25.98 -25.29
CA TRP A 77 -4.06 27.26 -25.38
C TRP A 77 -5.00 28.36 -25.86
N GLU A 78 -5.86 28.09 -26.84
CA GLU A 78 -6.87 29.05 -27.24
C GLU A 78 -7.75 29.47 -26.04
N ALA A 79 -8.20 28.50 -25.22
CA ALA A 79 -8.88 28.79 -23.96
C ALA A 79 -8.01 29.63 -23.00
N GLU A 80 -6.74 29.26 -22.78
CA GLU A 80 -5.82 30.03 -21.93
C GLU A 80 -5.67 31.49 -22.40
N ARG A 81 -5.63 31.72 -23.72
CA ARG A 81 -5.56 33.07 -24.30
C ARG A 81 -6.75 33.92 -23.87
N PHE A 82 -7.97 33.39 -23.95
CA PHE A 82 -9.18 34.08 -23.52
C PHE A 82 -9.25 34.25 -21.99
N LEU A 83 -8.84 33.23 -21.23
CA LEU A 83 -8.80 33.29 -19.76
C LEU A 83 -7.81 34.36 -19.26
N ARG A 84 -6.65 34.50 -19.91
CA ARG A 84 -5.69 35.58 -19.63
C ARG A 84 -6.26 36.97 -19.95
N GLY A 85 -7.19 37.05 -20.90
CA GLY A 85 -7.95 38.26 -21.22
C GLY A 85 -9.18 38.49 -20.33
N ALA A 86 -9.42 37.66 -19.30
CA ALA A 86 -10.63 37.66 -18.47
C ALA A 86 -11.95 37.46 -19.25
N GLN A 87 -11.89 36.85 -20.45
CA GLN A 87 -13.03 36.59 -21.33
C GLN A 87 -13.58 35.17 -21.13
N LEU A 88 -14.28 34.93 -20.03
CA LEU A 88 -14.76 33.59 -19.65
C LEU A 88 -15.73 32.97 -20.67
N ALA A 89 -16.67 33.77 -21.21
CA ALA A 89 -17.66 33.28 -22.16
C ALA A 89 -17.04 32.87 -23.50
N GLU A 90 -15.95 33.52 -23.90
CA GLU A 90 -15.21 33.22 -25.13
C GLU A 90 -14.25 32.02 -24.97
N ALA A 91 -13.80 31.74 -23.74
CA ALA A 91 -12.98 30.57 -23.43
C ALA A 91 -13.78 29.26 -23.45
N LEU A 92 -15.04 29.29 -23.02
CA LEU A 92 -15.92 28.13 -22.88
C LEU A 92 -15.98 27.20 -24.13
N PRO A 93 -16.13 27.68 -25.38
CA PRO A 93 -16.13 26.79 -26.54
C PRO A 93 -14.79 26.06 -26.74
N ALA A 94 -13.66 26.73 -26.52
CA ALA A 94 -12.33 26.12 -26.66
C ALA A 94 -12.06 25.08 -25.55
N GLU A 95 -12.54 25.34 -24.34
CA GLU A 95 -12.49 24.37 -23.22
C GLU A 95 -13.29 23.10 -23.52
N ASN A 96 -14.52 23.26 -24.03
CA ASN A 96 -15.38 22.13 -24.39
C ASN A 96 -14.78 21.30 -25.53
N LEU A 97 -14.20 21.96 -26.54
CA LEU A 97 -13.50 21.29 -27.64
C LEU A 97 -12.33 20.44 -27.11
N ALA A 98 -11.48 21.02 -26.24
CA ALA A 98 -10.39 20.27 -25.63
C ALA A 98 -10.90 19.07 -24.82
N LEU A 99 -11.99 19.24 -24.06
CA LEU A 99 -12.61 18.17 -23.30
C LEU A 99 -13.14 17.04 -24.19
N GLU A 100 -13.75 17.38 -25.33
CA GLU A 100 -14.26 16.41 -26.30
C GLU A 100 -13.12 15.57 -26.90
N ILE A 101 -12.03 16.22 -27.33
CA ILE A 101 -10.87 15.52 -27.88
C ILE A 101 -10.25 14.57 -26.83
N LEU A 102 -10.10 15.04 -25.59
CA LEU A 102 -9.54 14.22 -24.50
C LEU A 102 -10.42 13.02 -24.19
N LYS A 103 -11.75 13.19 -24.17
CA LYS A 103 -12.69 12.07 -23.95
C LYS A 103 -12.65 11.07 -25.10
N ALA A 104 -12.59 11.54 -26.34
CA ALA A 104 -12.46 10.68 -27.52
C ALA A 104 -11.17 9.85 -27.44
N LEU A 105 -10.06 10.50 -27.07
CA LEU A 105 -8.76 9.84 -26.88
C LEU A 105 -8.81 8.78 -25.76
N GLN A 106 -9.38 9.11 -24.60
CA GLN A 106 -9.57 8.16 -23.50
C GLN A 106 -10.42 6.95 -23.92
N GLN A 107 -11.47 7.19 -24.69
CA GLN A 107 -12.33 6.12 -25.17
C GLN A 107 -11.66 5.26 -26.24
N SER A 108 -10.77 5.82 -27.07
CA SER A 108 -9.97 5.04 -28.04
C SER A 108 -8.92 4.17 -27.37
N ASP A 109 -8.32 4.63 -26.26
CA ASP A 109 -7.36 3.84 -25.48
C ASP A 109 -8.03 2.79 -24.60
N ARG A 110 -9.33 2.93 -24.36
CA ARG A 110 -10.13 1.93 -23.66
C ARG A 110 -10.27 0.68 -24.53
N ALA A 111 -9.26 -0.18 -24.51
CA ALA A 111 -9.33 -1.53 -25.03
C ALA A 111 -10.49 -2.26 -24.34
N TYR A 112 -11.62 -2.39 -25.05
CA TYR A 112 -12.76 -3.15 -24.59
C TYR A 112 -12.39 -4.62 -24.68
N VAL A 113 -11.73 -5.14 -23.64
CA VAL A 113 -11.69 -6.59 -23.42
C VAL A 113 -13.15 -6.97 -23.25
N GLN A 114 -13.76 -7.58 -24.28
CA GLN A 114 -15.04 -8.24 -24.10
C GLN A 114 -14.83 -9.15 -22.90
N ARG A 115 -15.51 -8.85 -21.79
CA ARG A 115 -15.75 -9.86 -20.77
C ARG A 115 -16.49 -10.94 -21.52
N VAL A 116 -15.78 -11.96 -21.97
CA VAL A 116 -16.37 -13.23 -22.36
C VAL A 116 -17.25 -13.54 -21.16
N GLY A 117 -18.56 -13.39 -21.35
CA GLY A 117 -19.51 -13.57 -20.28
C GLY A 117 -19.24 -14.95 -19.74
N PHE A 118 -18.79 -15.05 -18.50
CA PHE A 118 -18.86 -16.32 -17.82
C PHE A 118 -20.36 -16.60 -17.72
N GLU A 119 -20.87 -17.44 -18.61
CA GLU A 119 -22.17 -18.06 -18.40
C GLU A 119 -21.94 -19.11 -17.32
N PRO A 120 -22.30 -18.84 -16.04
CA PRO A 120 -22.21 -19.87 -15.03
C PRO A 120 -23.10 -21.03 -15.46
N ALA A 121 -22.62 -22.26 -15.26
CA ALA A 121 -23.44 -23.44 -15.47
C ALA A 121 -24.80 -23.26 -14.75
N PRO A 122 -25.93 -23.66 -15.39
CA PRO A 122 -27.25 -23.46 -14.83
C PRO A 122 -27.34 -24.13 -13.45
N ILE A 123 -27.74 -23.35 -12.44
CA ILE A 123 -27.92 -23.86 -11.08
C ILE A 123 -29.32 -24.49 -10.99
N ASN A 124 -29.41 -25.78 -10.64
CA ASN A 124 -30.68 -26.47 -10.41
C ASN A 124 -31.38 -25.93 -9.16
N PHE A 125 -32.14 -24.84 -9.26
CA PHE A 125 -32.83 -24.22 -8.12
C PHE A 125 -33.88 -25.15 -7.50
N ALA A 126 -34.61 -25.92 -8.31
CA ALA A 126 -35.65 -26.84 -7.81
C ALA A 126 -35.07 -27.93 -6.88
N GLU A 127 -33.86 -28.40 -7.20
CA GLU A 127 -33.19 -29.44 -6.43
C GLU A 127 -32.38 -28.88 -5.25
N ARG A 128 -31.77 -27.70 -5.41
CA ARG A 128 -30.78 -27.17 -4.43
C ARG A 128 -31.33 -26.10 -3.48
N ARG A 129 -32.46 -25.46 -3.79
CA ARG A 129 -33.02 -24.40 -2.94
C ARG A 129 -33.55 -25.00 -1.64
N LEU A 130 -33.15 -24.43 -0.50
CA LEU A 130 -33.61 -24.78 0.85
C LEU A 130 -33.33 -26.24 1.29
N ARG A 131 -32.49 -27.00 0.59
CA ARG A 131 -32.12 -28.37 1.01
C ARG A 131 -31.06 -28.43 2.10
N GLY A 132 -30.22 -27.40 2.23
CA GLY A 132 -29.17 -27.37 3.26
C GLY A 132 -28.12 -28.47 3.13
N ASP A 133 -27.99 -29.11 1.96
CA ASP A 133 -27.03 -30.19 1.74
C ASP A 133 -25.59 -29.64 1.71
N VAL A 134 -24.91 -29.82 2.84
CA VAL A 134 -23.50 -29.47 3.07
C VAL A 134 -22.58 -30.67 2.92
N SER A 135 -23.07 -31.85 2.48
CA SER A 135 -22.27 -33.09 2.37
C SER A 135 -21.08 -32.96 1.40
N ALA A 136 -21.25 -32.19 0.33
CA ALA A 136 -20.21 -31.92 -0.67
C ALA A 136 -19.24 -30.80 -0.27
N ILE A 137 -19.51 -30.07 0.81
CA ILE A 137 -18.63 -29.01 1.30
C ILE A 137 -17.68 -29.65 2.31
N PRO A 138 -16.38 -29.81 1.97
CA PRO A 138 -15.43 -30.34 2.93
C PRO A 138 -15.41 -29.38 4.12
N ALA A 139 -15.60 -29.93 5.33
CA ALA A 139 -15.50 -29.14 6.55
C ALA A 139 -14.10 -28.53 6.62
N ARG A 140 -14.00 -27.24 6.29
CA ARG A 140 -12.75 -26.52 6.41
C ARG A 140 -12.57 -26.21 7.88
N ALA A 141 -11.92 -27.12 8.60
CA ALA A 141 -11.27 -26.77 9.84
C ALA A 141 -10.30 -25.63 9.52
N VAL A 142 -10.61 -24.41 9.94
CA VAL A 142 -9.61 -23.35 10.00
C VAL A 142 -8.57 -23.89 10.96
N ALA A 143 -7.43 -24.29 10.39
CA ALA A 143 -6.28 -24.70 11.16
C ALA A 143 -5.96 -23.58 12.15
N GLU A 144 -6.25 -23.81 13.43
CA GLU A 144 -5.73 -22.95 14.47
C GLU A 144 -4.22 -22.95 14.34
N ALA A 145 -3.63 -21.76 14.23
CA ALA A 145 -2.19 -21.63 14.20
C ALA A 145 -1.64 -22.24 15.49
N ARG A 146 -1.00 -23.41 15.36
CA ARG A 146 -0.35 -24.06 16.49
C ARG A 146 0.95 -23.30 16.74
N CYS A 147 0.95 -22.44 17.75
CA CYS A 147 2.20 -21.93 18.30
C CYS A 147 2.93 -23.08 18.99
N ALA A 148 4.26 -23.11 18.88
CA ALA A 148 5.09 -23.94 19.74
C ALA A 148 4.76 -23.66 21.23
N PRO A 149 4.97 -24.63 22.15
CA PRO A 149 4.82 -24.37 23.58
C PRO A 149 5.68 -23.16 23.94
N ALA A 150 5.05 -22.15 24.55
CA ALA A 150 5.71 -20.90 24.86
C ALA A 150 6.82 -21.13 25.89
N THR A 151 7.98 -20.52 25.68
CA THR A 151 9.03 -20.47 26.71
C THR A 151 8.56 -19.63 27.91
N SER A 152 9.17 -19.81 29.09
CA SER A 152 8.83 -19.00 30.29
C SER A 152 8.86 -17.50 29.97
N ARG A 153 9.91 -17.08 29.29
CA ARG A 153 10.12 -15.70 28.81
C ARG A 153 8.99 -15.18 27.91
N GLU A 154 8.44 -16.02 27.03
CA GLU A 154 7.32 -15.65 26.18
C GLU A 154 6.01 -15.57 26.95
N THR A 155 5.78 -16.45 27.92
CA THR A 155 4.59 -16.39 28.76
C THR A 155 4.56 -15.11 29.59
N GLU A 156 5.69 -14.73 30.16
CA GLU A 156 5.86 -13.48 30.91
C GLU A 156 5.62 -12.25 30.03
N ALA A 157 6.18 -12.24 28.81
CA ALA A 157 5.94 -11.16 27.85
C ALA A 157 4.45 -11.05 27.45
N ARG A 158 3.76 -12.18 27.24
CA ARG A 158 2.30 -12.20 26.96
C ARG A 158 1.49 -11.69 28.14
N ASP A 159 1.86 -12.07 29.35
CA ASP A 159 1.16 -11.66 30.55
C ASP A 159 1.25 -10.15 30.77
N VAL A 160 2.42 -9.53 30.56
CA VAL A 160 2.54 -8.07 30.61
C VAL A 160 1.73 -7.38 29.51
N LEU A 161 1.73 -7.90 28.27
CA LEU A 161 0.90 -7.35 27.18
C LEU A 161 -0.61 -7.46 27.47
N ARG A 162 -1.05 -8.53 28.15
CA ARG A 162 -2.46 -8.77 28.55
C ARG A 162 -2.88 -7.92 29.73
N LEU A 163 -2.01 -7.79 30.72
CA LEU A 163 -2.27 -7.04 31.95
C LEU A 163 -2.24 -5.52 31.73
N ALA A 164 -1.83 -5.05 30.56
CA ALA A 164 -1.69 -3.63 30.29
C ALA A 164 -3.00 -2.98 29.82
N PRO A 165 -3.71 -2.23 30.70
CA PRO A 165 -4.30 -0.97 30.26
C PRO A 165 -3.10 -0.04 30.03
N TRP A 166 -2.72 0.18 28.78
CA TRP A 166 -1.58 1.03 28.36
C TRP A 166 -1.72 2.52 28.71
N SER A 167 -2.62 2.82 29.64
CA SER A 167 -2.88 4.11 30.26
C SER A 167 -3.23 3.84 31.72
N ARG A 168 -2.55 4.54 32.64
CA ARG A 168 -2.75 4.45 34.09
C ARG A 168 -4.08 5.07 34.56
N ALA A 169 -5.15 4.93 33.76
CA ALA A 169 -6.46 5.55 34.01
C ALA A 169 -7.20 4.96 35.22
N ALA A 170 -6.73 3.82 35.78
CA ALA A 170 -7.48 3.05 36.78
C ALA A 170 -6.72 2.76 38.09
N GLY A 171 -5.69 3.54 38.45
CA GLY A 171 -5.05 3.46 39.78
C GLY A 171 -3.71 2.70 39.83
N PRO A 172 -3.20 2.37 41.03
CA PRO A 172 -1.92 1.68 41.21
C PRO A 172 -1.96 0.27 40.62
N LEU A 173 -0.83 -0.19 40.09
CA LEU A 173 -0.67 -1.55 39.56
C LEU A 173 -0.94 -2.57 40.68
N SER A 174 -1.74 -3.61 40.38
CA SER A 174 -1.97 -4.72 41.30
C SER A 174 -0.67 -5.46 41.64
N SER A 175 -0.63 -6.14 42.79
CA SER A 175 0.54 -6.95 43.19
C SER A 175 0.92 -8.00 42.14
N GLY A 176 -0.07 -8.63 41.50
CA GLY A 176 0.16 -9.57 40.39
C GLY A 176 0.77 -8.91 39.15
N ALA A 177 0.36 -7.68 38.83
CA ALA A 177 0.97 -6.93 37.72
C ALA A 177 2.43 -6.55 38.03
N GLN A 178 2.71 -6.11 39.26
CA GLN A 178 4.08 -5.78 39.68
C GLN A 178 5.03 -6.99 39.57
N GLU A 179 4.55 -8.19 39.93
CA GLU A 179 5.32 -9.43 39.80
C GLU A 179 5.59 -9.79 38.33
N ALA A 180 4.57 -9.66 37.45
CA ALA A 180 4.74 -9.90 36.02
C ALA A 180 5.75 -8.92 35.38
N LEU A 181 5.70 -7.64 35.75
CA LEU A 181 6.68 -6.64 35.31
C LEU A 181 8.11 -6.99 35.75
N ARG A 182 8.28 -7.51 36.97
CA ARG A 182 9.61 -7.89 37.50
C ARG A 182 10.24 -9.02 36.69
N LYS A 183 9.48 -10.07 36.38
CA LYS A 183 9.95 -11.20 35.58
C LYS A 183 10.33 -10.79 34.16
N VAL A 184 9.52 -9.92 33.56
CA VAL A 184 9.82 -9.36 32.23
C VAL A 184 11.04 -8.43 32.25
N GLU A 185 11.28 -7.67 33.34
CA GLU A 185 12.49 -6.87 33.48
C GLU A 185 13.74 -7.76 33.46
N GLU A 186 13.73 -8.87 34.18
CA GLU A 186 14.83 -9.85 34.19
C GLU A 186 15.07 -10.42 32.78
N ALA A 187 14.00 -10.84 32.09
CA ALA A 187 14.09 -11.35 30.73
C ALA A 187 14.56 -10.31 29.69
N LEU A 188 14.20 -9.03 29.88
CA LEU A 188 14.67 -7.91 29.04
C LEU A 188 16.13 -7.55 29.32
N ILE A 189 16.59 -7.65 30.57
CA ILE A 189 18.00 -7.46 30.92
C ILE A 189 18.84 -8.54 30.22
N GLU A 190 18.42 -9.80 30.29
CA GLU A 190 19.09 -10.88 29.56
C GLU A 190 19.11 -10.62 28.04
N ALA A 191 17.98 -10.19 27.46
CA ALA A 191 17.90 -9.79 26.06
C ALA A 191 18.86 -8.65 25.70
N ALA A 192 18.99 -7.66 26.59
CA ALA A 192 19.81 -6.48 26.39
C ALA A 192 21.32 -6.83 26.42
N THR A 193 21.73 -7.92 27.08
CA THR A 193 23.12 -8.39 27.01
C THR A 193 23.51 -8.81 25.59
N GLN A 194 22.56 -9.37 24.83
CA GLN A 194 22.78 -9.82 23.45
C GLN A 194 22.52 -8.70 22.42
N SER A 195 21.62 -7.77 22.72
CA SER A 195 21.21 -6.72 21.77
C SER A 195 20.87 -5.41 22.50
N PRO A 196 21.87 -4.66 22.98
CA PRO A 196 21.68 -3.50 23.85
C PRO A 196 20.90 -2.38 23.18
N GLU A 197 21.16 -2.09 21.90
CA GLU A 197 20.51 -1.00 21.14
C GLU A 197 19.00 -1.17 21.03
N ARG A 198 18.51 -2.42 21.04
CA ARG A 198 17.11 -2.76 20.82
C ARG A 198 16.30 -2.78 22.12
N PHE A 199 16.89 -3.25 23.21
CA PHE A 199 16.18 -3.51 24.48
C PHE A 199 16.43 -2.45 25.57
N LEU A 200 17.50 -1.65 25.49
CA LEU A 200 17.77 -0.58 26.48
C LEU A 200 16.66 0.49 26.55
N PRO A 201 16.12 1.02 25.43
CA PRO A 201 15.05 2.00 25.50
C PRO A 201 13.77 1.44 26.16
N ALA A 202 13.47 0.15 25.93
CA ALA A 202 12.33 -0.52 26.55
C ALA A 202 12.50 -0.67 28.07
N LEU A 203 13.72 -0.95 28.55
CA LEU A 203 14.02 -1.00 29.98
C LEU A 203 13.87 0.37 30.66
N GLN A 204 14.23 1.46 29.96
CA GLN A 204 14.01 2.82 30.47
C GLN A 204 12.52 3.14 30.60
N GLU A 205 11.72 2.81 29.58
CA GLU A 205 10.26 2.98 29.61
C GLU A 205 9.60 2.12 30.71
N LEU A 206 10.06 0.87 30.90
CA LEU A 206 9.57 -0.01 31.96
C LEU A 206 9.86 0.55 33.37
N ARG A 207 11.07 1.09 33.59
CA ARG A 207 11.42 1.74 34.86
C ARG A 207 10.64 3.03 35.08
N ALA A 208 10.41 3.82 34.03
CA ALA A 208 9.56 5.00 34.08
C ALA A 208 8.11 4.63 34.45
N LEU A 209 7.58 3.53 33.91
CA LEU A 209 6.25 3.02 34.27
C LEU A 209 6.16 2.59 35.75
N ARG A 210 7.22 1.98 36.29
CA ARG A 210 7.25 1.53 37.70
C ARG A 210 7.42 2.68 38.70
N ASN A 211 8.32 3.61 38.40
CA ASN A 211 8.77 4.62 39.36
C ASN A 211 8.20 6.03 39.09
N GLY A 212 7.67 6.28 37.90
CA GLY A 212 7.24 7.59 37.43
C GLY A 212 5.72 7.81 37.45
N PRO A 213 5.26 8.99 37.00
CA PRO A 213 3.83 9.33 36.84
C PRO A 213 3.17 8.51 35.71
N ALA A 214 1.84 8.61 35.59
CA ALA A 214 1.07 7.91 34.54
C ALA A 214 1.63 8.21 33.14
N PRO A 215 2.12 7.20 32.40
CA PRO A 215 2.66 7.44 31.07
C PRO A 215 1.56 7.84 30.09
N VAL A 216 1.88 8.72 29.15
CA VAL A 216 0.98 9.00 28.03
C VAL A 216 0.97 7.81 27.05
N PRO A 217 -0.12 7.57 26.27
CA PRO A 217 -0.25 6.38 25.43
C PRO A 217 0.86 6.19 24.37
N ASN A 218 1.55 7.26 24.00
CA ASN A 218 2.61 7.26 22.98
C ASN A 218 4.02 6.97 23.53
N GLU A 219 4.24 7.12 24.85
CA GLU A 219 5.53 6.94 25.51
C GLU A 219 5.91 5.47 25.76
N GLN A 220 5.04 4.52 25.43
CA GLN A 220 5.27 3.08 25.68
C GLN A 220 5.44 2.28 24.39
N SER A 221 5.70 2.96 23.27
CA SER A 221 5.83 2.34 21.96
C SER A 221 7.07 1.45 21.86
N LYS A 222 8.19 1.82 22.49
CA LYS A 222 9.43 1.04 22.46
C LYS A 222 9.31 -0.20 23.34
N LEU A 223 8.67 -0.08 24.51
CA LEU A 223 8.35 -1.24 25.36
C LEU A 223 7.44 -2.23 24.64
N LYS A 224 6.34 -1.77 24.03
CA LYS A 224 5.45 -2.61 23.20
C LYS A 224 6.23 -3.33 22.11
N GLN A 225 7.04 -2.58 21.38
CA GLN A 225 7.81 -3.11 20.26
C GLN A 225 8.82 -4.17 20.74
N ALA A 226 9.54 -3.91 21.83
CA ALA A 226 10.48 -4.87 22.40
C ALA A 226 9.80 -6.17 22.87
N LEU A 227 8.64 -6.07 23.53
CA LEU A 227 7.87 -7.24 23.97
C LEU A 227 7.35 -8.05 22.78
N LEU A 228 6.85 -7.40 21.73
CA LEU A 228 6.41 -8.07 20.51
C LEU A 228 7.57 -8.79 19.79
N GLN A 229 8.78 -8.25 19.87
CA GLN A 229 9.97 -8.87 19.28
C GLN A 229 10.50 -10.07 20.06
N MET A 230 10.15 -10.17 21.35
CA MET A 230 10.43 -11.34 22.17
C MET A 230 9.46 -12.50 21.91
N LEU A 231 8.31 -12.24 21.29
CA LEU A 231 7.34 -13.27 20.97
C LEU A 231 7.73 -14.02 19.70
N PRO A 232 7.50 -15.35 19.65
CA PRO A 232 7.76 -16.12 18.45
C PRO A 232 6.85 -15.63 17.32
N LYS A 233 7.42 -15.48 16.12
CA LYS A 233 6.62 -15.26 14.92
C LYS A 233 5.75 -16.50 14.72
N PRO A 234 4.42 -16.36 14.53
CA PRO A 234 3.56 -17.52 14.36
C PRO A 234 3.95 -18.24 13.06
N GLU A 235 4.53 -19.43 13.20
CA GLU A 235 4.78 -20.31 12.07
C GLU A 235 3.48 -21.02 11.68
N ARG A 236 3.09 -20.87 10.41
CA ARG A 236 1.96 -21.63 9.87
C ARG A 236 2.43 -23.06 9.63
N GLN A 237 2.18 -23.95 10.59
CA GLN A 237 2.39 -25.37 10.37
C GLN A 237 1.34 -25.90 9.38
N PRO A 238 1.71 -26.81 8.46
CA PRO A 238 0.75 -27.49 7.60
C PRO A 238 -0.15 -28.37 8.48
N VAL A 239 -1.35 -27.89 8.77
CA VAL A 239 -2.35 -28.66 9.50
C VAL A 239 -3.12 -29.49 8.49
N ARG A 240 -3.19 -30.80 8.73
CA ARG A 240 -4.12 -31.67 7.99
C ARG A 240 -5.54 -31.20 8.28
N PRO A 241 -6.39 -31.01 7.26
CA PRO A 241 -7.82 -30.76 7.49
C PRO A 241 -8.35 -31.84 8.43
N ARG A 242 -8.81 -31.44 9.61
CA ARG A 242 -9.53 -32.33 10.50
C ARG A 242 -10.93 -32.44 9.93
N GLU A 243 -11.41 -33.66 9.71
CA GLU A 243 -12.82 -33.89 9.42
C GLU A 243 -13.62 -33.44 10.65
N VAL A 244 -14.24 -32.27 10.53
CA VAL A 244 -15.23 -31.82 11.50
C VAL A 244 -16.55 -32.38 11.00
N SER A 245 -17.16 -33.28 11.75
CA SER A 245 -18.51 -33.74 11.44
C SER A 245 -19.44 -32.53 11.43
N PRO A 246 -20.32 -32.37 10.41
CA PRO A 246 -21.20 -31.23 10.27
C PRO A 246 -22.36 -31.30 11.29
N ALA A 247 -22.04 -31.22 12.59
CA ALA A 247 -23.00 -31.40 13.67
C ALA A 247 -23.85 -30.15 13.98
N LEU A 248 -23.69 -29.05 13.22
CA LEU A 248 -24.47 -27.83 13.43
C LEU A 248 -25.82 -27.82 12.70
N ALA A 249 -25.98 -28.62 11.64
CA ALA A 249 -27.25 -28.74 10.91
C ALA A 249 -28.29 -29.68 11.56
N PRO A 250 -27.92 -30.87 12.09
CA PRO A 250 -28.88 -31.84 12.62
C PRO A 250 -29.87 -31.27 13.66
N PRO A 251 -29.43 -30.56 14.73
CA PRO A 251 -30.34 -30.21 15.81
C PRO A 251 -31.40 -29.18 15.39
N TYR A 252 -31.13 -28.36 14.38
CA TYR A 252 -32.09 -27.38 13.87
C TYR A 252 -33.20 -28.03 13.02
N PHE A 253 -32.85 -29.02 12.18
CA PHE A 253 -33.83 -29.74 11.37
C PHE A 253 -34.63 -30.76 12.17
N GLU A 254 -33.99 -31.42 13.14
CA GLU A 254 -34.66 -32.30 14.11
C GLU A 254 -35.72 -31.51 14.90
N ALA A 255 -35.41 -30.28 15.32
CA ALA A 255 -36.36 -29.38 15.98
C ALA A 255 -37.49 -28.85 15.06
N LEU A 256 -37.35 -28.93 13.73
CA LEU A 256 -38.42 -28.59 12.78
C LEU A 256 -39.30 -29.79 12.47
N GLU A 257 -38.73 -31.00 12.40
CA GLU A 257 -39.46 -32.25 12.23
C GLU A 257 -40.29 -32.60 13.49
N GLU A 258 -39.76 -32.36 14.69
CA GLU A 258 -40.53 -32.47 15.93
C GLU A 258 -41.69 -31.46 16.01
N ARG A 259 -41.69 -30.41 15.19
CA ARG A 259 -42.61 -29.27 15.29
C ARG A 259 -43.60 -29.13 14.13
N GLY A 260 -43.77 -30.15 13.30
CA GLY A 260 -44.79 -30.12 12.26
C GLY A 260 -45.38 -31.47 11.89
N PRO A 261 -46.62 -31.52 11.38
CA PRO A 261 -47.84 -30.87 11.87
C PRO A 261 -48.59 -31.82 12.82
N GLY A 262 -48.94 -31.34 14.01
CA GLY A 262 -50.01 -31.97 14.80
C GLY A 262 -51.30 -31.97 13.98
N SER A 263 -51.89 -33.15 13.85
CA SER A 263 -53.25 -33.38 13.37
C SER A 263 -54.29 -32.64 14.22
#